data_AF-W9J936-F1
#
_entry.id   AF-W9J936-F1
#
_cell.length_a   1.000
_cell.length_b   1.000
_cell.length_c   1.000
_cell.angle_alpha   90.00
_cell.angle_beta   90.00
_cell.angle_gamma   90.00
#
_symmetry.space_group_name_H-M   'P 1'
#
loop_
_entity.id
_entity.type
_entity.pdbx_description
1 polymer ?
#
loop_
_entity_poly.entity_id
_entity_poly.type
_entity_poly.pdbx_seq_one_letter_code
_entity_poly.pdbx_strand_id
1 'polypeptide(L)'
;MDNIGPFVKLPEFPFVICKVCRYAGPGSSWFEVGFGGQASQAAPEEAAIIDRMNRAMEQQQRRFEMEDKEKIKAADARMDANAWLEHVGWATHLEGFDPEAMLRLTDPVSEHEHALQLIQDSLMRVMSRARAIATPAQVGSQALFEAQRKEVDKKPRRPFDNRMEDDTWARYTAVWTKLVCYIYRAEAMADEDRPGYRLSKRQSESLDELSEIVEAYVDDPDTRPLEEDQVDRLTLQTVMALLDHRLAAGEYRSAIISGLAVMGIRKDGGWMDVLDYTPIYSAVIKIARA
;
A
#
# COMPACT_ATOMS: atom_id res chain seq x y z
N MET A 1 -39.78 -42.01 -54.83
CA MET A 1 -39.02 -40.74 -54.77
C MET A 1 -39.50 -40.02 -53.53
N ASP A 2 -38.80 -40.22 -52.42
CA ASP A 2 -39.19 -39.62 -51.13
C ASP A 2 -38.61 -38.21 -51.05
N ASN A 3 -39.49 -37.22 -51.00
CA ASN A 3 -39.16 -35.81 -51.15
C ASN A 3 -38.97 -35.20 -49.74
N ILE A 4 -37.73 -35.15 -49.27
CA ILE A 4 -37.37 -34.52 -47.98
C ILE A 4 -36.87 -33.10 -48.27
N GLY A 5 -37.77 -32.12 -48.23
CA GLY A 5 -37.41 -30.71 -48.30
C GLY A 5 -36.62 -30.33 -49.57
N PRO A 6 -35.73 -29.32 -49.53
CA PRO A 6 -35.05 -28.81 -50.73
C PRO A 6 -33.97 -29.76 -51.27
N PHE A 7 -33.96 -31.03 -50.87
CA PHE A 7 -32.89 -31.98 -51.12
C PHE A 7 -33.40 -33.21 -51.89
N VAL A 8 -32.71 -33.61 -52.96
CA VAL A 8 -33.05 -34.80 -53.76
C VAL A 8 -31.93 -35.83 -53.70
N LYS A 9 -32.30 -37.08 -53.41
CA LYS A 9 -31.43 -38.24 -53.47
C LYS A 9 -31.65 -38.96 -54.80
N LEU A 10 -30.61 -39.02 -55.63
CA LEU A 10 -30.63 -39.80 -56.88
C LEU A 10 -30.10 -41.21 -56.60
N PRO A 11 -30.73 -42.26 -57.14
CA PRO A 11 -30.37 -43.65 -56.80
C PRO A 11 -28.99 -44.07 -57.32
N GLU A 12 -28.42 -43.33 -58.28
CA GLU A 12 -27.15 -43.64 -58.93
C GLU A 12 -25.93 -43.00 -58.25
N PHE A 13 -26.14 -42.17 -57.21
CA PHE A 13 -25.07 -41.44 -56.54
C PHE A 13 -25.20 -41.49 -55.00
N PRO A 14 -24.10 -41.58 -54.25
CA PRO A 14 -24.14 -41.70 -52.79
C PRO A 14 -24.38 -40.36 -52.05
N PHE A 15 -24.63 -39.26 -52.76
CA PHE A 15 -24.81 -37.92 -52.17
C PHE A 15 -26.21 -37.34 -52.45
N VAL A 16 -26.59 -36.33 -51.67
CA VAL A 16 -27.90 -35.67 -51.73
C VAL A 16 -27.72 -34.25 -52.28
N ILE A 17 -28.55 -33.85 -53.25
CA ILE A 17 -28.42 -32.58 -53.98
C ILE A 17 -29.42 -31.55 -53.43
N CYS A 18 -28.93 -30.40 -52.95
CA CYS A 18 -29.77 -29.26 -52.57
C CYS A 18 -30.23 -28.48 -53.81
N LYS A 19 -31.54 -28.38 -54.03
CA LYS A 19 -32.15 -27.61 -55.12
C LYS A 19 -32.13 -26.09 -54.93
N VAL A 20 -31.83 -25.60 -53.72
CA VAL A 20 -31.96 -24.16 -53.35
C VAL A 20 -30.63 -23.41 -53.36
N CYS A 21 -29.49 -24.10 -53.28
CA CYS A 21 -28.17 -23.47 -53.33
C CYS A 21 -27.80 -23.05 -54.76
N ARG A 22 -28.29 -21.89 -55.20
CA ARG A 22 -27.90 -21.25 -56.46
C ARG A 22 -27.10 -19.97 -56.17
N TYR A 23 -25.82 -20.12 -55.81
CA TYR A 23 -24.86 -19.01 -55.83
C TYR A 23 -23.93 -19.20 -57.02
N ALA A 24 -24.26 -18.49 -58.11
CA ALA A 24 -23.44 -18.39 -59.30
C ALA A 24 -22.62 -17.10 -59.23
N GLY A 25 -21.38 -17.21 -58.78
CA GLY A 25 -20.34 -16.19 -58.89
C GLY A 25 -19.01 -16.87 -59.25
N PRO A 26 -18.04 -16.15 -59.85
CA PRO A 26 -16.75 -16.75 -60.23
C PRO A 26 -15.97 -17.08 -58.95
N GLY A 27 -15.99 -18.35 -58.53
CA GLY A 27 -15.34 -18.81 -57.30
C GLY A 27 -16.09 -19.89 -56.52
N SER A 28 -17.30 -20.33 -56.94
CA SER A 28 -17.97 -21.43 -56.26
C SER A 28 -17.39 -22.80 -56.68
N SER A 29 -16.53 -23.37 -55.84
CA SER A 29 -16.16 -24.79 -55.90
C SER A 29 -17.06 -25.62 -55.00
N TRP A 30 -17.49 -26.78 -55.48
CA TRP A 30 -18.16 -27.78 -54.66
C TRP A 30 -17.19 -28.32 -53.60
N PHE A 31 -17.63 -28.42 -52.36
CA PHE A 31 -16.89 -29.08 -51.28
C PHE A 31 -17.77 -30.12 -50.61
N GLU A 32 -17.13 -31.20 -50.18
CA GLU A 32 -17.80 -32.35 -49.58
C GLU A 32 -18.13 -32.04 -48.12
N VAL A 33 -19.41 -32.08 -47.74
CA VAL A 33 -19.83 -31.90 -46.35
C VAL A 33 -19.94 -33.28 -45.71
N GLY A 34 -18.84 -33.76 -45.15
CA GLY A 34 -18.80 -34.99 -44.38
C GLY A 34 -19.57 -34.84 -43.06
N PHE A 35 -20.72 -35.51 -42.92
CA PHE A 35 -21.32 -35.74 -41.61
C PHE A 35 -20.55 -36.86 -40.90
N GLY A 36 -19.57 -36.47 -40.08
CA GLY A 36 -18.86 -37.39 -39.18
C GLY A 36 -17.35 -37.43 -39.36
N GLY A 37 -16.66 -36.30 -39.18
CA GLY A 37 -15.22 -36.26 -38.92
C GLY A 37 -14.96 -35.91 -37.47
N GLN A 38 -14.21 -36.75 -36.75
CA GLN A 38 -13.75 -36.47 -35.39
C GLN A 38 -13.01 -35.11 -35.36
N ALA A 39 -13.27 -34.32 -34.31
CA ALA A 39 -12.48 -33.13 -34.02
C ALA A 39 -10.99 -33.53 -34.03
N SER A 40 -10.24 -33.00 -34.98
CA SER A 40 -8.80 -33.25 -35.08
C SER A 40 -8.17 -32.75 -33.78
N GLN A 41 -7.70 -33.67 -32.95
CA GLN A 41 -6.87 -33.34 -31.80
C GLN A 41 -5.58 -32.75 -32.37
N ALA A 42 -5.28 -31.50 -32.03
CA ALA A 42 -4.03 -30.85 -32.40
C ALA A 42 -2.86 -31.79 -32.08
N ALA A 43 -1.93 -31.96 -33.02
CA ALA A 43 -0.79 -32.85 -32.83
C ALA A 43 -0.03 -32.42 -31.55
N PRO A 44 0.51 -33.37 -30.76
CA PRO A 44 1.12 -33.06 -29.45
C PRO A 44 2.26 -32.02 -29.53
N GLU A 45 2.94 -31.89 -30.68
CA GLU A 45 3.93 -30.83 -30.93
C GLU A 45 3.30 -29.44 -31.09
N GLU A 46 2.15 -29.34 -31.73
CA GLU A 46 1.44 -28.08 -31.99
C GLU A 46 0.86 -27.52 -30.67
N ALA A 47 0.31 -28.40 -29.83
CA ALA A 47 -0.12 -28.05 -28.48
C ALA A 47 1.03 -27.56 -27.59
N ALA A 48 2.21 -28.18 -27.68
CA ALA A 48 3.40 -27.78 -26.93
C ALA A 48 3.96 -26.43 -27.40
N ILE A 49 3.88 -26.12 -28.69
CA ILE A 49 4.29 -24.82 -29.25
C ILE A 49 3.34 -23.72 -28.76
N ILE A 50 2.02 -23.98 -28.78
CA ILE A 50 1.00 -23.03 -28.30
C ILE A 50 1.16 -22.75 -26.80
N ASP A 51 1.37 -23.77 -25.96
CA ASP A 51 1.62 -23.60 -24.53
C ASP A 51 2.90 -22.78 -24.26
N ARG A 52 3.97 -23.02 -25.02
CA ARG A 52 5.20 -22.22 -24.93
C ARG A 52 4.99 -20.76 -25.32
N MET A 53 4.18 -20.52 -26.35
CA MET A 53 3.84 -19.17 -26.83
C MET A 53 2.96 -18.44 -25.82
N ASN A 54 1.97 -19.12 -25.23
CA ASN A 54 1.12 -18.58 -24.17
C ASN A 54 1.94 -18.21 -22.93
N ARG A 55 2.85 -19.09 -22.47
CA ARG A 55 3.75 -18.78 -21.35
C ARG A 55 4.67 -17.60 -21.65
N ALA A 56 5.19 -17.51 -22.87
CA ALA A 56 6.01 -16.37 -23.29
C ALA A 56 5.19 -15.07 -23.34
N MET A 57 3.95 -15.14 -23.83
CA MET A 57 3.02 -14.02 -23.88
C MET A 57 2.60 -13.59 -22.47
N GLU A 58 2.30 -14.51 -21.56
CA GLU A 58 2.02 -14.23 -20.14
C GLU A 58 3.24 -13.64 -19.42
N GLN A 59 4.45 -14.09 -19.75
CA GLN A 59 5.68 -13.51 -19.22
C GLN A 59 5.91 -12.09 -19.74
N GLN A 60 5.64 -11.86 -21.02
CA GLN A 60 5.74 -10.54 -21.65
C GLN A 60 4.66 -9.60 -21.09
N GLN A 61 3.42 -10.08 -20.96
CA GLN A 61 2.31 -9.37 -20.34
C GLN A 61 2.65 -8.96 -18.91
N ARG A 62 3.16 -9.88 -18.08
CA ARG A 62 3.61 -9.56 -16.71
C ARG A 62 4.75 -8.55 -16.66
N ARG A 63 5.67 -8.60 -17.62
CA ARG A 63 6.76 -7.60 -17.74
C ARG A 63 6.20 -6.23 -18.10
N PHE A 64 5.30 -6.17 -19.09
CA PHE A 64 4.62 -4.93 -19.46
C PHE A 64 3.76 -4.39 -18.32
N GLU A 65 2.99 -5.22 -17.61
CA GLU A 65 2.20 -4.81 -16.45
C GLU A 65 3.08 -4.30 -15.30
N MET A 66 4.26 -4.87 -15.11
CA MET A 66 5.26 -4.38 -14.14
C MET A 66 5.93 -3.07 -14.60
N GLU A 67 6.10 -2.87 -15.90
CA GLU A 67 6.66 -1.65 -16.51
C GLU A 67 5.63 -0.52 -16.63
N ASP A 68 4.34 -0.85 -16.77
CA ASP A 68 3.20 0.07 -16.95
C ASP A 68 2.52 0.44 -15.63
N LYS A 69 3.03 -0.07 -14.49
CA LYS A 69 2.74 0.54 -13.19
C LYS A 69 3.24 1.98 -13.22
N GLU A 70 2.31 2.94 -13.34
CA GLU A 70 2.63 4.36 -13.37
C GLU A 70 3.42 4.76 -12.12
N LYS A 71 4.74 4.84 -12.26
CA LYS A 71 5.62 5.35 -11.23
C LYS A 71 5.25 6.79 -10.91
N ILE A 72 5.39 7.18 -9.65
CA ILE A 72 5.25 8.56 -9.21
C ILE A 72 6.23 9.41 -10.02
N LYS A 73 5.69 10.37 -10.78
CA LYS A 73 6.47 11.34 -11.52
C LYS A 73 6.75 12.53 -10.60
N ALA A 74 7.92 13.16 -10.73
CA ALA A 74 8.14 14.46 -10.11
C ALA A 74 7.06 15.46 -10.53
N ALA A 75 6.74 16.39 -9.63
CA ALA A 75 5.77 17.43 -9.92
C ALA A 75 6.20 18.24 -11.16
N ASP A 76 5.31 18.36 -12.14
CA ASP A 76 5.52 19.25 -13.29
C ASP A 76 4.71 20.52 -13.07
N ALA A 77 5.40 21.63 -12.84
CA ALA A 77 4.82 22.96 -12.63
C ALA A 77 3.86 23.42 -13.75
N ARG A 78 3.91 22.78 -14.93
CA ARG A 78 2.97 23.06 -16.04
C ARG A 78 1.70 22.22 -16.01
N MET A 79 1.69 21.06 -15.36
CA MET A 79 0.55 20.13 -15.34
C MET A 79 -0.10 20.00 -13.96
N ASP A 80 0.67 20.16 -12.89
CA ASP A 80 0.16 20.11 -11.52
C ASP A 80 -0.36 21.49 -11.10
N ALA A 81 -1.66 21.69 -11.21
CA ALA A 81 -2.32 22.96 -10.85
C ALA A 81 -2.24 23.31 -9.34
N ASN A 82 -1.54 22.53 -8.53
CA ASN A 82 -1.54 22.65 -7.07
C ASN A 82 -0.19 23.14 -6.54
N ALA A 83 -0.04 24.46 -6.43
CA ALA A 83 1.14 25.13 -5.85
C ALA A 83 1.48 24.65 -4.42
N TRP A 84 0.50 24.08 -3.70
CA TRP A 84 0.77 23.47 -2.40
C TRP A 84 1.52 22.13 -2.51
N LEU A 85 1.23 21.30 -3.52
CA LEU A 85 1.96 20.04 -3.74
C LEU A 85 3.42 20.28 -4.08
N GLU A 86 3.70 21.31 -4.89
CA GLU A 86 5.06 21.76 -5.16
C GLU A 86 5.76 22.24 -3.89
N HIS A 87 5.04 22.97 -3.03
CA HIS A 87 5.60 23.47 -1.78
C HIS A 87 5.96 22.35 -0.80
N VAL A 88 5.10 21.35 -0.66
CA VAL A 88 5.37 20.22 0.24
C VAL A 88 6.41 19.27 -0.36
N GLY A 89 6.48 19.10 -1.69
CA GLY A 89 7.52 18.32 -2.35
C GLY A 89 7.36 16.79 -2.27
N TRP A 90 6.13 16.29 -2.05
CA TRP A 90 5.86 14.85 -1.98
C TRP A 90 6.24 14.10 -3.25
N ALA A 91 5.89 14.66 -4.41
CA ALA A 91 6.17 14.07 -5.71
C ALA A 91 7.68 13.94 -5.98
N THR A 92 8.48 14.90 -5.50
CA THR A 92 9.94 14.84 -5.60
C THR A 92 10.52 13.81 -4.63
N HIS A 93 10.01 13.74 -3.40
CA HIS A 93 10.48 12.77 -2.40
C HIS A 93 10.20 11.32 -2.81
N LEU A 94 9.03 11.08 -3.42
CA LEU A 94 8.56 9.75 -3.80
C LEU A 94 8.74 9.46 -5.30
N GLU A 95 9.52 10.26 -6.01
CA GLU A 95 9.76 10.09 -7.44
C GLU A 95 10.32 8.69 -7.75
N GLY A 96 9.74 8.02 -8.75
CA GLY A 96 10.19 6.72 -9.24
C GLY A 96 9.61 5.51 -8.51
N PHE A 97 8.91 5.70 -7.39
CA PHE A 97 8.22 4.60 -6.68
C PHE A 97 6.87 4.27 -7.30
N ASP A 98 6.42 3.02 -7.13
CA ASP A 98 5.04 2.60 -7.43
C ASP A 98 4.09 3.16 -6.35
N PRO A 99 3.11 4.01 -6.69
CA PRO A 99 2.18 4.60 -5.72
C PRO A 99 1.44 3.55 -4.90
N GLU A 100 1.05 2.44 -5.53
CA GLU A 100 0.33 1.35 -4.87
C GLU A 100 1.24 0.62 -3.88
N ALA A 101 2.50 0.39 -4.25
CA ALA A 101 3.49 -0.19 -3.34
C ALA A 101 3.75 0.70 -2.12
N MET A 102 3.85 2.02 -2.32
CA MET A 102 4.02 2.96 -1.21
C MET A 102 2.79 2.95 -0.30
N LEU A 103 1.57 2.99 -0.86
CA LEU A 103 0.34 2.93 -0.07
C LEU A 103 0.25 1.66 0.78
N ARG A 104 0.65 0.50 0.24
CA ARG A 104 0.67 -0.79 0.96
C ARG A 104 1.48 -0.75 2.26
N LEU A 105 2.51 0.09 2.33
CA LEU A 105 3.28 0.27 3.58
C LEU A 105 2.42 0.83 4.72
N THR A 106 1.34 1.55 4.41
CA THR A 106 0.42 2.14 5.40
C THR A 106 -0.84 1.32 5.63
N ASP A 107 -0.97 0.14 5.01
CA ASP A 107 -2.15 -0.70 5.16
C ASP A 107 -2.33 -1.15 6.61
N PRO A 108 -3.56 -1.50 7.04
CA PRO A 108 -3.78 -2.12 8.34
C PRO A 108 -2.86 -3.34 8.54
N VAL A 109 -2.50 -3.62 9.80
CA VAL A 109 -1.72 -4.80 10.14
C VAL A 109 -2.51 -6.05 9.77
N SER A 110 -1.88 -6.95 9.03
CA SER A 110 -2.50 -8.21 8.59
C SER A 110 -2.34 -9.31 9.64
N GLU A 111 -3.15 -10.36 9.51
CA GLU A 111 -3.15 -11.52 10.42
C GLU A 111 -1.80 -12.28 10.45
N HIS A 112 -0.97 -12.12 9.41
CA HIS A 112 0.33 -12.80 9.27
C HIS A 112 1.50 -11.97 9.80
N GLU A 113 1.29 -10.69 10.11
CA GLU A 113 2.33 -9.79 10.60
C GLU A 113 2.38 -9.80 12.14
N HIS A 114 2.69 -10.96 12.73
CA HIS A 114 2.62 -11.16 14.19
C HIS A 114 3.48 -10.17 14.99
N ALA A 115 4.72 -9.89 14.53
CA ALA A 115 5.59 -8.89 15.17
C ALA A 115 4.95 -7.49 15.15
N LEU A 116 4.39 -7.10 14.01
CA LEU A 116 3.73 -5.80 13.86
C LEU A 116 2.42 -5.70 14.65
N GLN A 117 1.70 -6.81 14.86
CA GLN A 117 0.53 -6.87 15.76
C GLN A 117 0.95 -6.55 17.21
N LEU A 118 2.05 -7.15 17.68
CA LEU A 118 2.58 -6.87 19.02
C LEU A 118 3.00 -5.41 19.17
N ILE A 119 3.66 -4.84 18.15
CA ILE A 119 4.02 -3.42 18.12
C ILE A 119 2.77 -2.54 18.11
N GLN A 120 1.74 -2.88 17.33
CA GLN A 120 0.48 -2.14 17.28
C GLN A 120 -0.22 -2.14 18.64
N ASP A 121 -0.33 -3.29 19.29
CA ASP A 121 -0.96 -3.41 20.61
C ASP A 121 -0.20 -2.60 21.66
N SER A 122 1.13 -2.68 21.63
CA SER A 122 2.01 -1.88 22.47
C SER A 122 1.84 -0.38 22.23
N LEU A 123 1.79 0.04 20.96
CA LEU A 123 1.56 1.44 20.58
C LEU A 123 0.22 1.94 21.15
N MET A 124 -0.84 1.14 21.04
CA MET A 124 -2.16 1.49 21.58
C MET A 124 -2.17 1.59 23.10
N ARG A 125 -1.50 0.69 23.82
CA ARG A 125 -1.33 0.78 25.28
C ARG A 125 -0.53 2.02 25.66
N VAL A 126 0.60 2.28 25.01
CA VAL A 126 1.47 3.44 25.27
C VAL A 126 0.71 4.75 25.06
N MET A 127 0.02 4.92 23.92
CA MET A 127 -0.76 6.14 23.65
C MET A 127 -1.89 6.32 24.67
N SER A 128 -2.56 5.23 25.06
CA SER A 128 -3.64 5.29 26.05
C SER A 128 -3.13 5.67 27.43
N ARG A 129 -1.98 5.10 27.85
CA ARG A 129 -1.28 5.46 29.08
C ARG A 129 -0.84 6.94 29.04
N ALA A 130 -0.22 7.40 27.96
CA ALA A 130 0.20 8.79 27.76
C ALA A 130 -0.99 9.77 27.91
N ARG A 131 -2.10 9.51 27.23
CA ARG A 131 -3.34 10.29 27.35
C ARG A 131 -3.84 10.33 28.79
N ALA A 132 -3.85 9.19 29.49
CA ALA A 132 -4.36 9.09 30.86
C ALA A 132 -3.51 9.89 31.86
N ILE A 133 -2.19 9.93 31.67
CA ILE A 133 -1.28 10.65 32.56
C ILE A 133 -1.14 12.13 32.23
N ALA A 134 -1.45 12.57 31.00
CA ALA A 134 -1.34 13.96 30.54
C ALA A 134 -2.39 14.92 31.18
N THR A 135 -2.50 14.90 32.50
CA THR A 135 -3.44 15.68 33.31
C THR A 135 -2.69 16.60 34.29
N PRO A 136 -3.28 17.74 34.70
CA PRO A 136 -2.70 18.61 35.73
C PRO A 136 -2.46 17.95 37.09
N ALA A 137 -3.11 16.82 37.36
CA ALA A 137 -2.95 16.08 38.62
C ALA A 137 -1.68 15.22 38.63
N GLN A 138 -1.21 14.75 37.47
CA GLN A 138 -0.05 13.86 37.34
C GLN A 138 1.18 14.56 36.75
N VAL A 139 0.97 15.53 35.84
CA VAL A 139 2.03 16.24 35.13
C VAL A 139 2.10 17.68 35.57
N GLY A 140 3.31 18.14 35.89
CA GLY A 140 3.55 19.52 36.32
C GLY A 140 3.11 20.56 35.29
N SER A 141 2.59 21.68 35.76
CA SER A 141 2.02 22.73 34.90
C SER A 141 2.98 23.22 33.81
N GLN A 142 4.28 23.34 34.11
CA GLN A 142 5.28 23.75 33.13
C GLN A 142 5.34 22.81 31.93
N ALA A 143 5.39 21.49 32.16
CA ALA A 143 5.40 20.49 31.10
C ALA A 143 4.11 20.53 30.26
N LEU A 144 2.94 20.75 30.88
CA LEU A 144 1.68 20.90 30.13
C LEU A 144 1.64 22.17 29.27
N PHE A 145 2.26 23.27 29.72
CA PHE A 145 2.39 24.47 28.88
C PHE A 145 3.37 24.25 27.72
N GLU A 146 4.45 23.51 27.93
CA GLU A 146 5.38 23.16 26.86
C GLU A 146 4.75 22.20 25.84
N ALA A 147 4.00 21.18 26.28
CA ALA A 147 3.26 20.28 25.40
C ALA A 147 2.22 21.04 24.52
N GLN A 148 1.60 22.09 25.06
CA GLN A 148 0.65 22.92 24.32
C GLN A 148 1.32 23.95 23.39
N ARG A 149 2.64 24.14 23.48
CA ARG A 149 3.38 25.13 22.70
C ARG A 149 3.31 24.81 21.22
N LYS A 150 3.07 25.84 20.41
CA LYS A 150 3.08 25.77 18.94
C LYS A 150 4.26 26.52 18.32
N GLU A 151 4.76 27.54 19.01
CA GLU A 151 5.82 28.42 18.56
C GLU A 151 6.83 28.60 19.70
N VAL A 152 8.13 28.53 19.39
CA VAL A 152 9.21 28.49 20.39
C VAL A 152 9.22 29.74 21.27
N ASP A 153 8.86 30.90 20.71
CA ASP A 153 8.88 32.21 21.37
C ASP A 153 7.55 32.59 22.04
N LYS A 154 6.44 31.88 21.74
CA LYS A 154 5.11 32.22 22.29
C LYS A 154 4.63 31.22 23.32
N LYS A 155 4.46 31.70 24.57
CA LYS A 155 3.84 30.92 25.64
C LYS A 155 2.33 30.74 25.38
N PRO A 156 1.79 29.52 25.50
CA PRO A 156 0.36 29.29 25.39
C PRO A 156 -0.46 29.99 26.48
N ARG A 157 -1.71 30.35 26.16
CA ARG A 157 -2.65 30.96 27.12
C ARG A 157 -3.21 29.97 28.14
N ARG A 158 -3.26 28.68 27.79
CA ARG A 158 -3.78 27.59 28.63
C ARG A 158 -2.83 26.39 28.54
N PRO A 159 -2.75 25.56 29.59
CA PRO A 159 -2.00 24.31 29.54
C PRO A 159 -2.62 23.33 28.52
N PHE A 160 -1.90 22.28 28.19
CA PHE A 160 -2.40 21.17 27.38
C PHE A 160 -3.66 20.56 28.00
N ASP A 161 -4.62 20.24 27.15
CA ASP A 161 -5.90 19.62 27.51
C ASP A 161 -5.98 18.28 26.78
N ASN A 162 -5.92 17.19 27.54
CA ASN A 162 -5.95 15.82 27.03
C ASN A 162 -7.38 15.33 26.72
N ARG A 163 -8.40 16.13 26.99
CA ARG A 163 -9.79 15.77 26.69
C ARG A 163 -10.00 15.70 25.18
N MET A 164 -10.51 14.57 24.76
CA MET A 164 -10.79 14.24 23.37
C MET A 164 -11.96 13.27 23.36
N GLU A 165 -12.85 13.39 22.39
CA GLU A 165 -13.91 12.39 22.19
C GLU A 165 -13.29 11.07 21.74
N ASP A 166 -13.86 9.94 22.16
CA ASP A 166 -13.28 8.63 21.90
C ASP A 166 -13.21 8.28 20.40
N ASP A 167 -14.17 8.75 19.61
CA ASP A 167 -14.13 8.64 18.14
C ASP A 167 -12.96 9.43 17.54
N THR A 168 -12.69 10.64 18.05
CA THR A 168 -11.55 11.44 17.59
C THR A 168 -10.23 10.78 17.99
N TRP A 169 -10.18 10.22 19.20
CA TRP A 169 -9.03 9.45 19.67
C TRP A 169 -8.75 8.26 18.77
N ALA A 170 -9.75 7.41 18.51
CA ALA A 170 -9.62 6.24 17.66
C ALA A 170 -9.13 6.61 16.24
N ARG A 171 -9.68 7.67 15.65
CA ARG A 171 -9.25 8.16 14.34
C ARG A 171 -7.81 8.66 14.36
N TYR A 172 -7.39 9.34 15.42
CA TYR A 172 -6.04 9.90 15.51
C TYR A 172 -4.99 8.82 15.80
N THR A 173 -5.29 7.85 16.66
CA THR A 173 -4.41 6.72 16.91
C THR A 173 -4.27 5.85 15.66
N ALA A 174 -5.33 5.69 14.86
CA ALA A 174 -5.24 4.98 13.58
C ALA A 174 -4.23 5.62 12.61
N VAL A 175 -4.11 6.96 12.57
CA VAL A 175 -3.08 7.64 11.76
C VAL A 175 -1.68 7.30 12.27
N TRP A 176 -1.48 7.27 13.59
CA TRP A 176 -0.22 6.86 14.19
C TRP A 176 0.12 5.39 13.94
N THR A 177 -0.86 4.50 14.00
CA THR A 177 -0.68 3.10 13.61
C THR A 177 -0.19 2.99 12.18
N LYS A 178 -0.78 3.74 11.23
CA LYS A 178 -0.30 3.77 9.84
C LYS A 178 1.15 4.26 9.72
N LEU A 179 1.56 5.24 10.53
CA LEU A 179 2.94 5.74 10.53
C LEU A 179 3.91 4.68 11.01
N VAL A 180 3.58 3.99 12.11
CA VAL A 180 4.42 2.92 12.64
C VAL A 180 4.48 1.73 11.68
N CYS A 181 3.36 1.36 11.06
CA CYS A 181 3.33 0.34 10.00
C CYS A 181 4.24 0.72 8.83
N TYR A 182 4.15 1.98 8.36
CA TYR A 182 5.00 2.49 7.30
C TYR A 182 6.48 2.37 7.65
N ILE A 183 6.88 2.84 8.84
CA ILE A 183 8.29 2.84 9.25
C ILE A 183 8.80 1.42 9.39
N TYR A 184 8.08 0.54 10.08
CA TYR A 184 8.50 -0.84 10.31
C TYR A 184 8.62 -1.61 8.98
N ARG A 185 7.62 -1.50 8.09
CA ARG A 185 7.65 -2.16 6.78
C ARG A 185 8.73 -1.57 5.87
N ALA A 186 8.91 -0.25 5.88
CA ALA A 186 9.94 0.41 5.06
C ALA A 186 11.36 0.03 5.51
N GLU A 187 11.61 -0.12 6.82
CA GLU A 187 12.90 -0.56 7.34
C GLU A 187 13.24 -2.02 7.00
N ALA A 188 12.23 -2.85 6.71
CA ALA A 188 12.45 -4.20 6.19
C ALA A 188 12.76 -4.25 4.68
N MET A 189 12.61 -3.15 3.95
CA MET A 189 12.90 -3.07 2.52
C MET A 189 14.41 -2.92 2.25
N ALA A 190 14.85 -3.32 1.06
CA ALA A 190 16.19 -2.98 0.58
C ALA A 190 16.35 -1.45 0.46
N ASP A 191 17.56 -0.95 0.69
CA ASP A 191 17.86 0.49 0.69
C ASP A 191 17.48 1.19 -0.63
N GLU A 192 17.52 0.48 -1.76
CA GLU A 192 17.17 1.00 -3.09
C GLU A 192 15.66 1.13 -3.32
N ASP A 193 14.86 0.33 -2.62
CA ASP A 193 13.39 0.33 -2.71
C ASP A 193 12.75 1.20 -1.60
N ARG A 194 13.54 1.65 -0.63
CA ARG A 194 13.07 2.43 0.52
C ARG A 194 13.02 3.92 0.20
N PRO A 195 11.94 4.64 0.56
CA PRO A 195 11.93 6.10 0.48
C PRO A 195 13.13 6.73 1.21
N GLY A 196 13.66 7.83 0.67
CA GLY A 196 14.97 8.40 1.03
C GLY A 196 15.12 9.01 2.44
N TYR A 197 14.27 8.67 3.42
CA TYR A 197 14.45 9.11 4.79
C TYR A 197 15.65 8.43 5.46
N ARG A 198 16.09 8.98 6.60
CA ARG A 198 17.25 8.48 7.34
C ARG A 198 16.97 8.50 8.83
N LEU A 199 16.89 7.32 9.43
CA LEU A 199 16.86 7.18 10.88
C LEU A 199 18.18 7.71 11.46
N SER A 200 18.08 8.47 12.54
CA SER A 200 19.25 8.75 13.38
C SER A 200 19.71 7.47 14.07
N LYS A 201 20.96 7.45 14.55
CA LYS A 201 21.50 6.32 15.32
C LYS A 201 20.56 5.89 16.45
N ARG A 202 20.07 6.85 17.25
CA ARG A 202 19.13 6.59 18.35
C ARG A 202 17.81 5.99 17.88
N GLN A 203 17.30 6.42 16.73
CA GLN A 203 16.05 5.90 16.16
C GLN A 203 16.22 4.47 15.64
N SER A 204 17.34 4.18 14.97
CA SER A 204 17.68 2.82 14.52
C SER A 204 17.82 1.91 15.72
N GLU A 205 18.68 2.26 16.69
CA GLU A 205 18.94 1.42 17.87
C GLU A 205 17.65 1.06 18.64
N SER A 206 16.75 2.03 18.86
CA SER A 206 15.47 1.75 19.55
C SER A 206 14.52 0.89 18.73
N LEU A 207 14.49 1.05 17.41
CA LEU A 207 13.64 0.27 16.52
C LEU A 207 14.17 -1.16 16.37
N ASP A 208 15.49 -1.31 16.22
CA ASP A 208 16.17 -2.59 16.11
C ASP A 208 15.97 -3.42 17.39
N GLU A 209 16.14 -2.81 18.57
CA GLU A 209 15.90 -3.49 19.86
C GLU A 209 14.43 -3.91 20.03
N LEU A 210 13.49 -3.05 19.64
CA LEU A 210 12.07 -3.40 19.66
C LEU A 210 11.78 -4.58 18.71
N SER A 211 12.29 -4.52 17.48
CA SER A 211 12.10 -5.54 16.44
C SER A 211 12.68 -6.88 16.87
N GLU A 212 13.90 -6.89 17.40
CA GLU A 212 14.57 -8.09 17.90
C GLU A 212 13.73 -8.81 18.97
N ILE A 213 13.15 -8.07 19.92
CA ILE A 213 12.35 -8.68 20.99
C ILE A 213 11.04 -9.26 20.48
N VAL A 214 10.32 -8.53 19.62
CA VAL A 214 9.02 -9.03 19.11
C VAL A 214 9.22 -10.20 18.15
N GLU A 215 10.25 -10.16 17.30
CA GLU A 215 10.57 -11.24 16.36
C GLU A 215 11.06 -12.48 17.12
N ALA A 216 11.92 -12.31 18.12
CA ALA A 216 12.36 -13.38 19.00
C ALA A 216 11.21 -14.14 19.67
N TYR A 217 10.19 -13.43 20.13
CA TYR A 217 8.99 -14.04 20.71
C TYR A 217 8.12 -14.71 19.67
N VAL A 218 7.97 -14.12 18.47
CA VAL A 218 7.21 -14.73 17.36
C VAL A 218 7.86 -16.04 16.91
N ASP A 219 9.18 -16.11 16.87
CA ASP A 219 9.94 -17.28 16.47
C ASP A 219 9.88 -18.42 17.50
N ASP A 220 9.98 -18.10 18.79
CA ASP A 220 9.97 -19.09 19.88
C ASP A 220 9.32 -18.52 21.17
N PRO A 221 7.98 -18.52 21.26
CA PRO A 221 7.26 -17.94 22.38
C PRO A 221 7.43 -18.71 23.69
N ASP A 222 7.77 -20.01 23.62
CA ASP A 222 7.90 -20.87 24.79
C ASP A 222 9.22 -20.61 25.53
N THR A 223 10.31 -20.32 24.81
CA THR A 223 11.61 -20.06 25.43
C THR A 223 11.90 -18.58 25.63
N ARG A 224 11.21 -17.68 24.92
CA ARG A 224 11.40 -16.23 25.00
C ARG A 224 10.08 -15.51 25.34
N PRO A 225 9.54 -15.68 26.57
CA PRO A 225 8.28 -15.06 26.93
C PRO A 225 8.35 -13.53 26.79
N LEU A 226 7.31 -12.95 26.19
CA LEU A 226 7.25 -11.52 25.96
C LEU A 226 6.96 -10.76 27.26
N GLU A 227 7.87 -9.89 27.68
CA GLU A 227 7.61 -8.93 28.76
C GLU A 227 6.87 -7.71 28.21
N GLU A 228 5.54 -7.64 28.39
CA GLU A 228 4.72 -6.55 27.86
C GLU A 228 5.23 -5.15 28.26
N ASP A 229 5.65 -4.98 29.52
CA ASP A 229 6.20 -3.70 30.00
C ASP A 229 7.56 -3.34 29.39
N GLN A 230 8.33 -4.33 28.91
CA GLN A 230 9.56 -4.08 28.16
C GLN A 230 9.23 -3.59 26.75
N VAL A 231 8.29 -4.25 26.07
CA VAL A 231 7.82 -3.86 24.73
C VAL A 231 7.21 -2.46 24.78
N ASP A 232 6.34 -2.17 25.74
CA ASP A 232 5.72 -0.85 25.92
C ASP A 232 6.76 0.26 26.15
N ARG A 233 7.83 -0.04 26.88
CA ARG A 233 8.92 0.92 27.11
C ARG A 233 9.71 1.18 25.84
N LEU A 234 10.05 0.15 25.08
CA LEU A 234 10.78 0.28 23.82
C LEU A 234 9.94 0.96 22.75
N THR A 235 8.65 0.62 22.64
CA THR A 235 7.71 1.32 21.77
C THR A 235 7.65 2.81 22.09
N LEU A 236 7.54 3.19 23.37
CA LEU A 236 7.59 4.59 23.79
C LEU A 236 8.93 5.25 23.42
N GLN A 237 10.06 4.58 23.67
CA GLN A 237 11.39 5.10 23.34
C GLN A 237 11.55 5.34 21.84
N THR A 238 11.09 4.41 21.00
CA THR A 238 11.07 4.53 19.54
C THR A 238 10.22 5.71 19.10
N VAL A 239 8.97 5.83 19.60
CA VAL A 239 8.09 6.96 19.27
C VAL A 239 8.71 8.30 19.70
N MET A 240 9.26 8.38 20.91
CA MET A 240 9.95 9.59 21.38
C MET A 240 11.17 9.92 20.52
N ALA A 241 11.98 8.93 20.14
CA ALA A 241 13.13 9.12 19.29
C ALA A 241 12.73 9.61 17.89
N LEU A 242 11.63 9.11 17.33
CA LEU A 242 11.06 9.57 16.06
C LEU A 242 10.59 11.02 16.13
N LEU A 243 9.94 11.42 17.23
CA LEU A 243 9.48 12.78 17.46
C LEU A 243 10.61 13.78 17.74
N ASP A 244 11.71 13.34 18.35
CA ASP A 244 12.91 14.15 18.65
C ASP A 244 13.82 14.36 17.42
N HIS A 245 13.27 14.20 16.20
CA HIS A 245 14.02 14.43 14.97
C HIS A 245 14.18 15.92 14.69
N ARG A 246 15.43 16.39 14.58
CA ARG A 246 15.73 17.77 14.20
C ARG A 246 15.54 17.98 12.71
N LEU A 247 14.49 18.70 12.34
CA LEU A 247 14.26 19.15 10.97
C LEU A 247 15.29 20.23 10.62
N ALA A 248 16.19 19.90 9.69
CA ALA A 248 17.15 20.83 9.07
C ALA A 248 16.83 20.95 7.58
N ALA A 249 17.77 21.41 6.74
CA ALA A 249 17.61 21.36 5.29
C ALA A 249 17.44 19.88 4.84
N GLY A 250 16.23 19.52 4.41
CA GLY A 250 15.86 18.15 4.05
C GLY A 250 14.86 17.53 5.03
N GLU A 251 13.64 18.06 5.09
CA GLU A 251 12.57 17.62 6.00
C GLU A 251 12.22 16.13 5.83
N TYR A 252 12.34 15.61 4.60
CA TYR A 252 12.12 14.20 4.26
C TYR A 252 13.18 13.23 4.78
N ARG A 253 14.23 13.72 5.46
CA ARG A 253 15.09 12.86 6.27
C ARG A 253 14.35 12.27 7.47
N SER A 254 13.26 12.91 7.92
CA SER A 254 12.40 12.38 8.96
C SER A 254 11.49 11.28 8.42
N ALA A 255 11.54 10.11 9.05
CA ALA A 255 10.66 8.97 8.71
C ALA A 255 9.18 9.32 8.89
N ILE A 256 8.84 10.17 9.87
CA ILE A 256 7.46 10.66 10.07
C ILE A 256 7.01 11.51 8.87
N ILE A 257 7.85 12.43 8.41
CA ILE A 257 7.52 13.31 7.27
C ILE A 257 7.42 12.50 5.97
N SER A 258 8.31 11.52 5.80
CA SER A 258 8.27 10.56 4.70
C SER A 258 6.98 9.73 4.68
N GLY A 259 6.59 9.16 5.83
CA GLY A 259 5.35 8.40 5.95
C GLY A 259 4.10 9.24 5.76
N LEU A 260 4.14 10.50 6.20
CA LEU A 260 3.10 11.48 5.93
C LEU A 260 2.95 11.73 4.42
N ALA A 261 4.04 11.90 3.67
CA ALA A 261 3.98 12.02 2.20
C ALA A 261 3.31 10.80 1.54
N VAL A 262 3.64 9.58 1.99
CA VAL A 262 3.01 8.35 1.49
C VAL A 262 1.51 8.33 1.79
N MET A 263 1.12 8.76 2.98
CA MET A 263 -0.30 8.93 3.30
C MET A 263 -0.99 9.99 2.45
N GLY A 264 -0.27 10.84 1.73
CA GLY A 264 -0.79 11.84 0.79
C GLY A 264 -1.27 11.26 -0.54
N ILE A 265 -0.90 10.01 -0.84
CA ILE A 265 -1.28 9.32 -2.08
C ILE A 265 -2.74 8.85 -1.98
N ARG A 266 -3.49 9.01 -3.07
CA ARG A 266 -4.84 8.49 -3.23
C ARG A 266 -4.80 7.11 -3.89
N LYS A 267 -5.88 6.35 -3.74
CA LYS A 267 -6.00 5.00 -4.33
C LYS A 267 -5.87 4.96 -5.86
N ASP A 268 -6.12 6.08 -6.54
CA ASP A 268 -5.97 6.24 -7.98
C ASP A 268 -4.55 6.64 -8.41
N GLY A 269 -3.58 6.66 -7.48
CA GLY A 269 -2.20 7.11 -7.71
C GLY A 269 -2.03 8.63 -7.72
N GLY A 270 -3.12 9.41 -7.62
CA GLY A 270 -3.06 10.86 -7.50
C GLY A 270 -2.74 11.34 -6.09
N TRP A 271 -2.69 12.66 -5.91
CA TRP A 271 -2.45 13.30 -4.61
C TRP A 271 -3.74 13.78 -3.95
N MET A 272 -3.81 13.69 -2.63
CA MET A 272 -4.89 14.33 -1.87
C MET A 272 -4.79 15.86 -1.93
N ASP A 273 -5.94 16.52 -1.83
CA ASP A 273 -5.97 17.97 -1.64
C ASP A 273 -5.71 18.36 -0.18
N VAL A 274 -5.50 19.67 0.02
CA VAL A 274 -5.14 20.25 1.32
C VAL A 274 -6.20 19.99 2.40
N LEU A 275 -7.48 20.06 2.04
CA LEU A 275 -8.58 19.96 3.00
C LEU A 275 -8.73 18.53 3.50
N ASP A 276 -8.57 17.56 2.60
CA ASP A 276 -8.62 16.13 2.95
C ASP A 276 -7.38 15.67 3.71
N TYR A 277 -6.22 16.28 3.43
CA TYR A 277 -4.96 15.90 4.07
C TYR A 277 -4.75 16.55 5.45
N THR A 278 -5.19 17.79 5.65
CA THR A 278 -4.96 18.54 6.91
C THR A 278 -5.41 17.77 8.18
N PRO A 279 -6.53 17.03 8.18
CA PRO A 279 -6.91 16.15 9.29
C PRO A 279 -5.85 15.12 9.69
N ILE A 280 -5.07 14.59 8.72
CA ILE A 280 -3.98 13.62 8.96
C ILE A 280 -2.84 14.30 9.73
N TYR A 281 -2.37 15.47 9.27
CA TYR A 281 -1.38 16.27 10.02
C TYR A 281 -1.86 16.59 11.43
N SER A 282 -3.12 17.01 11.56
CA SER A 282 -3.71 17.34 12.86
C SER A 282 -3.71 16.14 13.81
N ALA A 283 -4.04 14.94 13.32
CA ALA A 283 -3.99 13.72 14.11
C ALA A 283 -2.60 13.46 14.68
N VAL A 284 -1.56 13.54 13.84
CA VAL A 284 -0.18 13.30 14.26
C VAL A 284 0.23 14.29 15.35
N ILE A 285 0.03 15.59 15.12
CA ILE A 285 0.37 16.66 16.06
C ILE A 285 -0.36 16.52 17.39
N LYS A 286 -1.63 16.08 17.36
CA LYS A 286 -2.47 15.98 18.56
C LYS A 286 -2.03 14.86 19.49
N ILE A 287 -1.70 13.71 18.91
CA ILE A 287 -1.19 12.57 19.68
C ILE A 287 0.26 12.81 20.11
N ALA A 288 1.12 13.40 19.26
CA ALA A 288 2.52 13.71 19.60
C ALA A 288 2.70 14.61 20.83
N ARG A 289 1.66 15.37 21.20
CA ARG A 289 1.66 16.26 22.36
C ARG A 289 1.23 15.59 23.66
N ALA A 290 0.53 14.45 23.58
CA ALA A 290 0.04 13.69 24.72
C ALA A 290 1.17 12.80 25.26
#